data_AF-A0A9N9K4U2-F1
#
_entry.id   AF-A0A9N9K4U2-F1
#
_cell.length_a   1.000
_cell.length_b   1.000
_cell.length_c   1.000
_cell.angle_alpha   90.00
_cell.angle_beta   90.00
_cell.angle_gamma   90.00
#
_symmetry.space_group_name_H-M   'P 1'
#
loop_
_entity.id
_entity.type
_entity.pdbx_description
1 polymer ?
#
loop_
_entity_poly.entity_id
_entity_poly.type
_entity_poly.pdbx_seq_one_letter_code
_entity_poly.pdbx_strand_id
1 'polypeptide(L)' 'MSFSKYSEWLKEELQKGNIEFYKYSSFENIIKGIGKGGFGLISSADCNGKKFALKNLGTKEATKDFVNE' A
#
# COMPACT_ATOMS: atom_id res chain seq x y z
N MET A 1 14.18 -18.77 -7.83
CA MET A 1 12.91 -18.76 -7.09
C MET A 1 11.87 -18.16 -8.03
N SER A 2 11.01 -18.98 -8.65
CA SER A 2 10.18 -18.54 -9.77
C SER A 2 9.11 -17.55 -9.31
N PHE A 3 8.84 -16.57 -10.17
CA PHE A 3 7.77 -15.56 -10.08
C PHE A 3 6.38 -16.14 -9.70
N SER A 4 6.20 -17.46 -9.91
CA SER A 4 4.99 -18.20 -9.60
C SER A 4 4.65 -18.25 -8.11
N LYS A 5 5.62 -18.42 -7.21
CA LYS A 5 5.35 -18.62 -5.78
C LYS A 5 4.68 -17.41 -5.12
N TYR A 6 5.16 -16.20 -5.40
CA TYR A 6 4.58 -14.97 -4.86
C TYR A 6 3.21 -14.66 -5.45
N SER A 7 3.00 -15.04 -6.71
CA SER A 7 1.71 -14.86 -7.39
C SER A 7 0.63 -15.79 -6.83
N GLU A 8 0.99 -17.03 -6.48
CA GLU A 8 0.09 -17.97 -5.80
C GLU A 8 -0.23 -17.52 -4.38
N TRP A 9 0.79 -17.16 -3.60
CA TRP A 9 0.60 -16.61 -2.26
C TRP A 9 -0.33 -15.38 -2.25
N LEU A 10 -0.12 -14.43 -3.17
CA LEU A 10 -0.98 -13.24 -3.25
C LEU A 10 -2.44 -13.61 -3.56
N LYS A 11 -2.69 -14.57 -4.45
CA LYS A 11 -4.05 -15.04 -4.75
C LYS A 11 -4.70 -15.67 -3.52
N GLU A 12 -3.97 -16.47 -2.76
CA GLU A 12 -4.48 -17.09 -1.53
C GLU A 12 -4.83 -16.05 -0.48
N GLU A 13 -3.95 -15.06 -0.24
CA GLU A 13 -4.20 -14.02 0.76
C GLU A 13 -5.35 -13.08 0.38
N LEU A 14 -5.54 -12.82 -0.92
CA LEU A 14 -6.72 -12.14 -1.44
C LEU A 14 -7.99 -12.95 -1.21
N GLN A 15 -7.95 -14.27 -1.44
CA GLN A 15 -9.11 -15.16 -1.20
C GLN A 15 -9.46 -15.30 0.29
N LYS A 16 -8.45 -15.31 1.17
CA LYS A 16 -8.64 -15.33 2.62
C LYS A 16 -9.14 -13.99 3.18
N GLY A 17 -9.05 -12.91 2.40
CA GLY A 17 -9.41 -11.56 2.83
C GLY A 17 -8.38 -10.90 3.75
N ASN A 18 -7.17 -11.44 3.83
CA ASN A 18 -6.07 -10.86 4.61
C ASN A 18 -5.47 -9.64 3.90
N ILE A 19 -5.55 -9.61 2.58
CA ILE A 19 -5.17 -8.49 1.74
C ILE A 19 -6.42 -8.06 0.96
N GLU A 20 -6.65 -6.76 0.89
CA GLU A 20 -7.73 -6.19 0.11
C GLU A 20 -7.17 -5.26 -0.97
N PHE A 21 -7.72 -5.38 -2.18
CA PHE A 21 -7.30 -4.58 -3.32
C PHE A 21 -8.10 -3.28 -3.39
N TYR A 22 -7.39 -2.15 -3.35
CA TYR A 22 -7.96 -0.83 -3.54
C TYR A 22 -7.40 -0.18 -4.80
N LYS A 23 -8.28 0.33 -5.67
CA LYS A 23 -7.85 1.22 -6.76
C LYS A 23 -7.51 2.58 -6.16
N TYR A 24 -6.38 3.15 -6.55
CA TYR A 24 -5.97 4.47 -6.05
C TYR A 24 -7.02 5.56 -6.36
N SER A 25 -7.73 5.43 -7.48
CA SER A 25 -8.82 6.35 -7.87
C SER A 25 -10.06 6.27 -6.98
N SER A 26 -10.17 5.26 -6.11
CA SER A 26 -11.27 5.11 -5.16
C SER A 26 -11.03 5.87 -3.85
N PHE A 27 -9.86 6.50 -3.69
CA PHE A 27 -9.56 7.36 -2.56
C PHE A 27 -9.98 8.81 -2.87
N GLU A 28 -10.66 9.40 -1.92
CA GLU A 28 -11.19 10.76 -1.97
C GLU A 28 -10.54 11.62 -0.87
N ASN A 29 -10.72 12.94 -0.96
CA ASN A 29 -10.25 13.91 0.04
C ASN A 29 -8.78 13.72 0.44
N ILE A 30 -7.90 13.50 -0.53
CA ILE A 30 -6.50 13.19 -0.27
C ILE A 30 -5.77 14.43 0.25
N ILE A 31 -5.37 14.39 1.53
CA ILE A 31 -4.55 15.41 2.18
C ILE A 31 -3.11 14.90 2.25
N LYS A 32 -2.20 15.52 1.51
CA LYS A 32 -0.79 15.13 1.45
C LYS A 32 0.00 15.66 2.65
N GLY A 33 1.02 14.92 3.06
CA GLY A 33 2.02 15.42 4.00
C GLY A 33 1.54 15.51 5.45
N ILE A 34 0.61 14.65 5.86
CA ILE A 34 0.19 14.54 7.27
C ILE A 34 1.27 13.89 8.15
N GLY A 35 2.30 13.33 7.54
CA GLY A 35 3.47 12.77 8.21
C GLY A 35 4.57 12.44 7.23
N LYS A 36 5.77 12.20 7.75
CA LYS A 36 6.94 11.76 6.98
C LYS A 36 7.66 10.66 7.76
N GLY A 37 7.91 9.53 7.11
CA GLY A 37 8.71 8.43 7.66
C GLY A 37 10.00 8.23 6.86
N GLY A 38 10.80 7.24 7.24
CA GLY A 38 12.06 6.90 6.56
C GLY A 38 11.91 6.58 5.05
N PHE A 39 10.71 6.17 4.63
CA PHE A 39 10.42 5.71 3.27
C PHE A 39 9.61 6.69 2.43
N GLY A 40 9.22 7.84 2.98
CA GLY A 40 8.49 8.87 2.24
C GLY A 40 7.39 9.58 3.03
N LEU A 41 6.44 10.15 2.29
CA LEU A 41 5.34 10.97 2.82
C LEU A 41 4.08 10.15 3.07
N ILE A 42 3.42 10.44 4.19
CA ILE A 42 2.11 9.89 4.53
C ILE A 42 1.05 10.90 4.14
N SER A 43 0.01 10.45 3.43
CA SER A 43 -1.20 11.22 3.13
C SER A 43 -2.38 10.64 3.91
N SER A 44 -3.36 11.47 4.27
CA SER A 44 -4.69 11.00 4.68
C SER A 44 -5.57 10.89 3.45
N ALA A 45 -6.46 9.91 3.41
CA ALA A 45 -7.52 9.84 2.41
C ALA A 45 -8.77 9.17 3.00
N ASP A 46 -9.91 9.43 2.38
CA ASP A 46 -11.16 8.74 2.70
C ASP A 46 -11.42 7.69 1.61
N CYS A 47 -11.92 6.52 1.99
CA CYS A 47 -12.36 5.48 1.05
C CYS A 47 -13.46 4.64 1.71
N ASN A 48 -14.58 4.44 1.00
CA ASN A 48 -15.73 3.66 1.49
C ASN A 48 -16.19 4.08 2.91
N GLY A 49 -16.20 5.39 3.20
CA GLY A 49 -16.62 5.94 4.49
C GLY A 49 -15.62 5.74 5.64
N LYS A 50 -14.41 5.26 5.36
CA LYS A 50 -13.33 5.09 6.35
C LYS A 50 -12.14 5.99 6.00
N LYS A 51 -11.38 6.38 7.02
CA LYS A 51 -10.14 7.15 6.85
C LYS A 51 -8.93 6.23 6.79
N PHE A 52 -8.06 6.48 5.83
CA PHE A 52 -6.85 5.71 5.54
C PHE A 52 -5.60 6.60 5.58
N ALA A 53 -4.49 5.99 5.97
CA ALA A 53 -3.15 6.57 5.81
C ALA A 53 -2.48 5.94 4.59
N LEU A 54 -2.18 6.75 3.57
CA LEU A 54 -1.49 6.33 2.35
C LEU A 54 0.00 6.65 2.49
N LYS A 55 0.83 5.62 2.66
CA LYS A 55 2.29 5.75 2.71
C LYS A 55 2.84 5.74 1.28
N ASN A 56 3.33 6.89 0.81
CA ASN A 56 3.94 7.01 -0.51
C ASN A 56 5.41 6.61 -0.43
N LEU A 57 5.80 5.59 -1.20
CA LEU A 57 7.18 5.15 -1.31
C LEU A 57 7.83 5.96 -2.43
N GLY A 58 8.71 6.89 -2.07
CA GLY A 58 9.24 7.90 -2.99
C GLY A 58 10.36 7.42 -3.92
N THR A 59 10.96 6.25 -3.65
CA THR A 59 12.08 5.71 -4.44
C THR A 59 11.99 4.19 -4.57
N LYS A 60 12.62 3.64 -5.63
CA LYS A 60 12.74 2.17 -5.82
C LYS A 60 13.48 1.49 -4.66
N GLU A 61 14.43 2.20 -4.04
CA GLU A 61 15.17 1.74 -2.86
C GLU A 61 14.24 1.63 -1.65
N ALA A 62 13.40 2.65 -1.42
CA ALA A 62 12.38 2.60 -0.36
C ALA A 62 11.36 1.48 -0.57
N THR A 63 11.04 1.13 -1.82
CA THR A 63 10.21 -0.05 -2.12
C THR A 63 10.94 -1.36 -1.80
N LYS A 64 12.22 -1.46 -2.13
CA LYS A 64 13.00 -2.68 -1.87
C LYS A 64 13.17 -2.92 -0.37
N ASP A 65 13.46 -1.87 0.39
CA ASP A 65 13.66 -1.96 1.83
C ASP A 65 12.34 -2.24 2.56
N PHE A 66 11.23 -1.62 2.13
CA PHE A 66 9.90 -1.90 2.69
C PHE A 66 9.43 -3.34 2.45
N VAL A 67 9.82 -3.97 1.35
CA VAL A 67 9.46 -5.38 1.05
C VAL A 67 10.35 -6.37 1.82
N ASN A 68 11.51 -5.93 2.31
CA ASN A 68 12.45 -6.79 3.04
C ASN A 68 12.31 -6.67 4.58
N GLU A 69 11.46 -5.77 5.07
CA GLU A 69 11.14 -5.56 6.48
C GLU A 69 9.92 -6.41 6.89
#